data_AF-A0AAF0JF86-F1
#
_entry.id   AF-A0AAF0JF86-F1
#
_cell.length_a   1.000
_cell.length_b   1.000
_cell.length_c   1.000
_cell.angle_alpha   90.00
_cell.angle_beta   90.00
_cell.angle_gamma   90.00
#
_symmetry.space_group_name_H-M   'P 1'
#
loop_
_entity.id
_entity.type
_entity.pdbx_description
1 polymer ?
#
loop_
_entity_poly.entity_id
_entity_poly.type
_entity_poly.pdbx_seq_one_letter_code
_entity_poly.pdbx_strand_id
1 'polypeptide(L)'
;MPAEDLEALEENIVRSLHATINLRELCWTRDGSLNDRVLRTMFDNLQQLRKLELTGNSKLWSPALLCEVIPKSVCDLQIVLPDRNVIQYLPRLIKSVRRLEAFSLFCMNTSWVTDALLTELAPNTSLRRLTLVGCKAVHGPGILSLAQTGDLSMLALEGLMLRPETFHSLLPYTRKVSSLTVTYPKHNEDVSLFFSSLTELICSCENLTSLTLYARSGSAPALHGDDSSDSEEEQRILTLPERPMHPARSVALPAGIQTAMVPVSTPQTDKNPRLSTSMLRRLIFSRAAKTLQRLWIYEMAVSMHQLQIIALSIMSEHLKDIVVHLRIYLMTSS
;
A
#
# COMPACT_ATOMS: atom_id res chain seq x y z
N MET A 1 -31.10 1.10 13.34
CA MET A 1 -31.33 0.08 14.38
C MET A 1 -31.72 0.82 15.65
N PRO A 2 -32.79 0.39 16.35
CA PRO A 2 -33.12 0.89 17.69
C PRO A 2 -31.92 0.83 18.64
N ALA A 3 -31.87 1.72 19.63
CA ALA A 3 -30.75 1.79 20.57
C ALA A 3 -30.61 0.50 21.40
N GLU A 4 -31.73 -0.09 21.82
CA GLU A 4 -31.76 -1.34 22.59
C GLU A 4 -31.17 -2.53 21.81
N ASP A 5 -31.51 -2.65 20.52
CA ASP A 5 -30.96 -3.69 19.65
C ASP A 5 -29.44 -3.52 19.43
N LEU A 6 -28.96 -2.27 19.40
CA LEU A 6 -27.53 -1.98 19.30
C LEU A 6 -26.80 -2.41 20.57
N GLU A 7 -27.34 -2.11 21.74
CA GLU A 7 -26.74 -2.49 23.02
C GLU A 7 -26.71 -4.01 23.18
N ALA A 8 -27.80 -4.70 22.87
CA ALA A 8 -27.84 -6.16 22.88
C ALA A 8 -26.80 -6.77 21.91
N LEU A 9 -26.60 -6.17 20.74
CA LEU A 9 -25.57 -6.59 19.80
C LEU A 9 -24.15 -6.38 20.36
N GLU A 10 -23.87 -5.22 20.93
CA GLU A 10 -22.58 -4.90 21.56
C GLU A 10 -22.24 -5.90 22.69
N GLU A 11 -23.20 -6.18 23.57
CA GLU A 11 -23.05 -7.17 24.64
C GLU A 11 -22.76 -8.57 24.11
N ASN A 12 -23.49 -8.99 23.06
CA ASN A 12 -23.29 -10.29 22.43
C ASN A 12 -21.92 -10.41 21.78
N ILE A 13 -21.40 -9.33 21.17
CA ILE A 13 -20.05 -9.31 20.61
C ILE A 13 -19.00 -9.46 21.72
N VAL A 14 -19.10 -8.67 22.80
CA VAL A 14 -18.16 -8.76 23.93
C VAL A 14 -18.19 -10.16 24.55
N ARG A 15 -19.39 -10.71 24.81
CA ARG A 15 -19.54 -12.07 25.35
C ARG A 15 -18.89 -13.13 24.45
N SER A 16 -19.05 -12.99 23.13
CA SER A 16 -18.45 -13.89 22.16
C SER A 16 -16.93 -13.80 22.19
N LEU A 17 -16.37 -12.59 22.22
CA LEU A 17 -14.93 -12.37 22.32
C LEU A 17 -14.37 -12.94 23.63
N HIS A 18 -15.04 -12.71 24.75
CA HIS A 18 -14.66 -13.25 26.06
C HIS A 18 -14.63 -14.78 26.11
N ALA A 19 -15.48 -15.46 25.35
CA ALA A 19 -15.48 -16.91 25.23
C ALA A 19 -14.33 -17.44 24.35
N THR A 20 -13.74 -16.59 23.50
CA THR A 20 -12.68 -16.97 22.54
C THR A 20 -11.26 -16.81 23.12
N ILE A 21 -10.97 -17.49 24.22
CA ILE A 21 -9.72 -17.34 24.98
C ILE A 21 -8.43 -17.71 24.21
N ASN A 22 -8.55 -18.49 23.13
CA ASN A 22 -7.43 -18.90 22.28
C ASN A 22 -7.31 -18.06 21.00
N LEU A 23 -8.07 -16.96 20.89
CA LEU A 23 -8.02 -16.07 19.73
C LEU A 23 -6.62 -15.47 19.59
N ARG A 24 -6.00 -15.65 18.43
CA ARG A 24 -4.65 -15.14 18.11
C ARG A 24 -4.66 -13.96 17.16
N GLU A 25 -5.71 -13.84 16.36
CA GLU A 25 -5.84 -12.80 15.35
C GLU A 25 -7.24 -12.20 15.44
N LEU A 26 -7.31 -10.88 15.49
CA LEU A 26 -8.56 -10.13 15.48
C LEU A 26 -8.48 -9.05 14.43
N CYS A 27 -9.39 -9.11 13.45
CA CYS A 27 -9.53 -8.12 12.40
C CYS A 27 -10.87 -7.41 12.55
N TRP A 28 -10.82 -6.10 12.75
CA TRP A 28 -11.99 -5.24 12.93
C TRP A 28 -11.89 -4.03 11.99
N THR A 29 -12.22 -4.26 10.72
CA THR A 29 -11.99 -3.28 9.64
C THR A 29 -13.27 -2.60 9.14
N ARG A 30 -14.44 -2.96 9.67
CA ARG A 30 -15.69 -2.31 9.28
C ARG A 30 -15.80 -0.94 9.94
N ASP A 31 -15.83 0.11 9.11
CA ASP A 31 -15.98 1.48 9.60
C ASP A 31 -17.29 1.68 10.39
N GLY A 32 -17.22 2.50 11.44
CA GLY A 32 -18.35 2.81 12.32
C GLY A 32 -18.86 1.67 13.22
N SER A 33 -18.21 0.51 13.23
CA SER A 33 -18.65 -0.65 14.03
C SER A 33 -17.92 -0.83 15.36
N LEU A 34 -16.74 -0.21 15.53
CA LEU A 34 -16.01 -0.19 16.81
C LEU A 34 -16.37 1.10 17.57
N ASN A 35 -16.67 0.97 18.85
CA ASN A 35 -16.89 2.10 19.75
C ASN A 35 -16.27 1.86 21.13
N ASP A 36 -16.21 2.90 21.96
CA ASP A 36 -15.60 2.83 23.29
C ASP A 36 -16.26 1.83 24.25
N ARG A 37 -17.57 1.58 24.12
CA ARG A 37 -18.29 0.62 24.98
C ARG A 37 -17.77 -0.79 24.75
N VAL A 38 -17.64 -1.19 23.48
CA VAL A 38 -17.07 -2.48 23.09
C VAL A 38 -15.57 -2.52 23.42
N LEU A 39 -14.82 -1.49 23.01
CA LEU A 39 -13.37 -1.44 23.14
C LEU A 39 -12.89 -1.62 24.59
N ARG A 40 -13.62 -1.07 25.56
CA ARG A 40 -13.26 -1.08 26.97
C ARG A 40 -13.06 -2.48 27.56
N THR A 41 -13.78 -3.47 27.05
CA THR A 41 -13.82 -4.82 27.65
C THR A 41 -13.51 -5.92 26.64
N MET A 42 -13.53 -5.65 25.34
CA MET A 42 -13.36 -6.69 24.32
C MET A 42 -12.07 -7.52 24.44
N PHE A 43 -11.06 -6.99 25.14
CA PHE A 43 -9.74 -7.61 25.30
C PHE A 43 -9.52 -8.38 26.60
N ASP A 44 -10.44 -8.33 27.58
CA ASP A 44 -10.19 -8.79 28.96
C ASP A 44 -9.62 -10.23 29.04
N ASN A 45 -10.12 -11.13 28.18
CA ASN A 45 -9.71 -12.54 28.14
C ASN A 45 -8.78 -12.91 26.96
N LEU A 46 -8.37 -11.94 26.15
CA LEU A 46 -7.64 -12.18 24.90
C LEU A 46 -6.11 -12.20 25.08
N GLN A 47 -5.64 -12.95 26.08
CA GLN A 47 -4.21 -13.00 26.47
C GLN A 47 -3.31 -13.68 25.41
N GLN A 48 -3.91 -14.43 24.48
CA GLN A 48 -3.19 -15.06 23.37
C GLN A 48 -3.20 -14.23 22.08
N LEU A 49 -3.84 -13.05 22.08
CA LEU A 49 -3.94 -12.22 20.88
C LEU A 49 -2.55 -11.75 20.44
N ARG A 50 -2.18 -12.07 19.20
CA ARG A 50 -0.88 -11.74 18.59
C ARG A 50 -1.03 -10.69 17.51
N LYS A 51 -2.07 -10.80 16.68
CA LYS A 51 -2.37 -9.87 15.59
C LYS A 51 -3.63 -9.08 15.89
N LEU A 52 -3.52 -7.76 15.78
CA LEU A 52 -4.63 -6.85 15.86
C LEU A 52 -4.66 -5.97 14.61
N GLU A 53 -5.78 -6.02 13.90
CA GLU A 53 -6.04 -5.18 12.73
C GLU A 53 -7.30 -4.34 12.97
N LEU A 54 -7.17 -3.03 12.89
CA LEU A 54 -8.26 -2.08 13.14
C LEU A 54 -8.40 -1.06 12.00
N THR A 55 -9.62 -0.64 11.71
CA THR A 55 -9.85 0.61 10.98
C THR A 55 -9.55 1.80 11.88
N GLY A 56 -8.74 2.73 11.38
CA GLY A 56 -8.23 3.88 12.10
C GLY A 56 -9.13 5.12 12.05
N ASN A 57 -10.43 4.96 11.82
CA ASN A 57 -11.40 6.04 11.95
C ASN A 57 -11.87 6.12 13.42
N SER A 58 -11.37 7.10 14.17
CA SER A 58 -11.59 7.27 15.62
C SER A 58 -12.84 8.08 15.98
N LYS A 59 -13.81 8.22 15.07
CA LYS A 59 -15.06 8.96 15.35
C LYS A 59 -15.86 8.40 16.52
N LEU A 60 -15.83 7.08 16.72
CA LEU A 60 -16.67 6.38 17.72
C LEU A 60 -15.86 5.71 18.85
N TRP A 61 -14.53 5.68 18.72
CA TRP A 61 -13.64 5.07 19.71
C TRP A 61 -12.40 5.93 19.92
N SER A 62 -11.85 5.87 21.13
CA SER A 62 -10.73 6.67 21.59
C SER A 62 -9.41 5.91 21.42
N PRO A 63 -8.44 6.47 20.66
CA PRO A 63 -7.08 5.92 20.59
C PRO A 63 -6.38 5.89 21.94
N ALA A 64 -6.73 6.81 22.85
CA ALA A 64 -6.23 6.80 24.21
C ALA A 64 -6.73 5.57 24.98
N LEU A 65 -8.02 5.24 24.86
CA LEU A 65 -8.58 4.04 25.47
C LEU A 65 -7.90 2.78 24.92
N LEU A 66 -7.70 2.70 23.60
CA LEU A 66 -6.98 1.57 22.99
C LEU A 66 -5.58 1.37 23.61
N CYS A 67 -4.85 2.45 23.88
CA CYS A 67 -3.54 2.35 24.54
C CYS A 67 -3.63 1.74 25.95
N GLU A 68 -4.74 1.92 26.65
CA GLU A 68 -4.95 1.40 28.00
C GLU A 68 -5.34 -0.07 28.01
N VAL A 69 -6.13 -0.51 27.02
CA VAL A 69 -6.75 -1.84 27.01
C VAL A 69 -6.09 -2.85 26.07
N ILE A 70 -5.20 -2.41 25.16
CA ILE A 70 -4.57 -3.32 24.19
C ILE A 70 -3.78 -4.43 24.90
N PRO A 71 -3.96 -5.72 24.51
CA PRO A 71 -3.19 -6.80 25.10
C PRO A 71 -1.69 -6.65 24.82
N LYS A 72 -0.88 -6.77 25.87
CA LYS A 72 0.60 -6.74 25.76
C LYS A 72 1.17 -7.86 24.90
N SER A 73 0.37 -8.90 24.64
CA SER A 73 0.68 -10.06 23.80
C SER A 73 0.71 -9.73 22.30
N VAL A 74 0.10 -8.61 21.89
CA VAL A 74 0.06 -8.16 20.49
C VAL A 74 1.47 -7.82 20.02
N CYS A 75 1.88 -8.45 18.93
CA CYS A 75 3.17 -8.27 18.28
C CYS A 75 3.04 -7.96 16.78
N ASP A 76 1.85 -8.08 16.22
CA ASP A 76 1.50 -7.68 14.86
C ASP A 76 0.36 -6.66 14.92
N LEU A 77 0.63 -5.43 14.53
CA LEU A 77 -0.33 -4.32 14.55
C LEU A 77 -0.53 -3.78 13.15
N GLN A 78 -1.78 -3.78 12.71
CA GLN A 78 -2.20 -3.23 11.44
C GLN A 78 -3.27 -2.17 11.65
N ILE A 79 -3.04 -0.98 11.13
CA ILE A 79 -4.03 0.10 11.15
C ILE A 79 -4.38 0.49 9.72
N VAL A 80 -5.66 0.40 9.40
CA VAL A 80 -6.21 0.62 8.06
C VAL A 80 -6.95 1.96 8.05
N LEU A 81 -6.56 2.85 7.13
CA LEU A 81 -7.15 4.18 6.92
C LEU A 81 -7.19 5.03 8.22
N PRO A 82 -6.05 5.25 8.88
CA PRO A 82 -6.01 6.07 10.09
C PRO A 82 -6.34 7.53 9.81
N ASP A 83 -7.18 8.10 10.66
CA ASP A 83 -7.33 9.54 10.79
C ASP A 83 -6.13 10.16 11.53
N ARG A 84 -6.10 11.50 11.59
CA ARG A 84 -5.01 12.24 12.24
C ARG A 84 -4.88 11.92 13.73
N ASN A 85 -5.99 11.63 14.42
CA ASN A 85 -6.00 11.39 15.85
C ASN A 85 -5.34 10.03 16.16
N VAL A 86 -5.67 8.98 15.41
CA VAL A 86 -5.00 7.67 15.55
C VAL A 86 -3.49 7.80 15.32
N ILE A 87 -3.07 8.54 14.29
CA ILE A 87 -1.64 8.75 14.00
C ILE A 87 -0.90 9.40 15.18
N GLN A 88 -1.48 10.39 15.84
CA GLN A 88 -0.86 11.06 16.99
C GLN A 88 -0.66 10.13 18.19
N TYR A 89 -1.50 9.11 18.34
CA TYR A 89 -1.42 8.15 19.44
C TYR A 89 -0.55 6.93 19.12
N LEU A 90 -0.12 6.72 17.87
CA LEU A 90 0.71 5.57 17.48
C LEU A 90 1.95 5.38 18.36
N PRO A 91 2.75 6.42 18.72
CA PRO A 91 3.90 6.22 19.60
C PRO A 91 3.52 5.68 20.97
N ARG A 92 2.41 6.14 21.54
CA ARG A 92 1.89 5.67 22.83
C ARG A 92 1.32 4.25 22.70
N LEU A 93 0.61 3.97 21.61
CA LEU A 93 0.04 2.65 21.34
C LEU A 93 1.13 1.57 21.23
N ILE A 94 2.19 1.84 20.45
CA ILE A 94 3.31 0.90 20.30
C ILE A 94 4.07 0.72 21.62
N LYS A 95 4.20 1.77 22.44
CA LYS A 95 4.75 1.65 23.81
C LYS A 95 3.89 0.79 24.75
N SER A 96 2.61 0.64 24.44
CA SER A 96 1.66 -0.10 25.29
C SER A 96 1.73 -1.62 25.05
N VAL A 97 2.31 -2.06 23.92
CA VAL A 97 2.61 -3.47 23.64
C VAL A 97 4.05 -3.81 24.04
N ARG A 98 4.34 -5.10 24.28
CA ARG A 98 5.66 -5.50 24.81
C ARG A 98 6.80 -5.29 23.82
N ARG A 99 6.61 -5.73 22.57
CA ARG A 99 7.59 -5.62 21.48
C ARG A 99 6.88 -5.91 20.17
N LEU A 100 6.85 -4.92 19.28
CA LEU A 100 6.18 -5.08 17.99
C LEU A 100 7.13 -5.73 16.98
N GLU A 101 6.71 -6.82 16.36
CA GLU A 101 7.47 -7.56 15.34
C GLU A 101 6.94 -7.32 13.93
N ALA A 102 5.68 -6.93 13.80
CA ALA A 102 5.07 -6.60 12.52
C ALA A 102 4.25 -5.33 12.65
N PHE A 103 4.47 -4.40 11.72
CA PHE A 103 3.77 -3.13 11.68
C PHE A 103 3.29 -2.84 10.27
N SER A 104 1.99 -2.61 10.13
CA SER A 104 1.36 -2.30 8.86
C SER A 104 0.50 -1.04 8.98
N LEU A 105 0.70 -0.09 8.07
CA LEU A 105 -0.05 1.15 8.00
C LEU A 105 -0.56 1.38 6.59
N PHE A 106 -1.88 1.36 6.42
CA PHE A 106 -2.52 1.56 5.12
C PHE A 106 -3.22 2.93 5.10
N CYS A 107 -2.65 3.89 4.36
CA CYS A 107 -3.11 5.26 4.29
C CYS A 107 -3.71 5.61 2.91
N MET A 108 -4.67 6.55 2.86
CA MET A 108 -5.16 7.12 1.59
C MET A 108 -4.30 8.28 1.09
N ASN A 109 -3.01 8.05 0.82
CA ASN A 109 -2.09 9.10 0.36
C ASN A 109 -2.06 10.33 1.32
N THR A 110 -2.06 10.08 2.63
CA THR A 110 -2.00 11.13 3.65
C THR A 110 -0.56 11.52 4.01
N SER A 111 -0.36 12.78 4.40
CA SER A 111 0.91 13.34 4.85
C SER A 111 1.07 13.37 6.38
N TRP A 112 0.14 12.76 7.13
CA TRP A 112 0.23 12.72 8.59
C TRP A 112 1.33 11.80 9.10
N VAL A 113 1.68 10.78 8.32
CA VAL A 113 2.78 9.86 8.63
C VAL A 113 4.07 10.41 8.02
N THR A 114 5.01 10.76 8.89
CA THR A 114 6.29 11.38 8.52
C THR A 114 7.47 10.52 8.97
N ASP A 115 8.66 10.78 8.43
CA ASP A 115 9.88 10.11 8.90
C ASP A 115 10.12 10.33 10.41
N ALA A 116 9.85 11.54 10.93
CA ALA A 116 9.99 11.84 12.35
C ALA A 116 9.09 10.96 13.23
N LEU A 117 7.84 10.74 12.81
CA LEU A 117 6.94 9.82 13.50
C LEU A 117 7.52 8.41 13.50
N LEU A 118 7.92 7.88 12.33
CA LEU A 118 8.47 6.52 12.23
C LEU A 118 9.74 6.33 13.07
N THR A 119 10.61 7.34 13.14
CA THR A 119 11.78 7.35 14.03
C THR A 119 11.37 7.30 15.50
N GLU A 120 10.29 7.99 15.91
CA GLU A 120 9.76 7.91 17.27
C GLU A 120 9.21 6.52 17.61
N LEU A 121 8.67 5.79 16.62
CA LEU A 121 8.14 4.44 16.83
C LEU A 121 9.28 3.42 17.07
N ALA A 122 10.44 3.61 16.44
CA ALA A 122 11.53 2.64 16.36
C ALA A 122 12.02 2.04 17.70
N PRO A 123 12.19 2.80 18.81
CA PRO A 123 12.73 2.24 20.06
C PRO A 123 11.91 1.12 20.68
N ASN A 124 10.62 1.00 20.34
CA ASN A 124 9.69 0.02 20.92
C ASN A 124 9.35 -1.12 19.95
N THR A 125 10.09 -1.24 18.86
CA THR A 125 9.87 -2.28 17.84
C THR A 125 11.09 -3.18 17.71
N SER A 126 10.88 -4.34 17.08
CA SER A 126 11.94 -5.17 16.53
C SER A 126 11.40 -5.88 15.31
N LEU A 127 11.30 -5.10 14.24
CA LEU A 127 10.46 -5.48 13.12
C LEU A 127 11.09 -6.61 12.30
N ARG A 128 10.24 -7.59 12.01
CA ARG A 128 10.41 -8.62 10.99
C ARG A 128 9.57 -8.31 9.75
N ARG A 129 8.47 -7.57 9.91
CA ARG A 129 7.60 -7.14 8.81
C ARG A 129 7.28 -5.66 8.93
N LEU A 130 7.47 -4.94 7.84
CA LEU A 130 7.09 -3.55 7.72
C LEU A 130 6.30 -3.34 6.43
N THR A 131 5.07 -2.85 6.56
CA THR A 131 4.22 -2.47 5.43
C THR A 131 3.78 -1.02 5.61
N LEU A 132 4.13 -0.17 4.66
CA LEU A 132 3.68 1.22 4.61
C LEU A 132 3.09 1.47 3.24
N VAL A 133 1.80 1.82 3.21
CA VAL A 133 1.05 2.09 1.98
C VAL A 133 0.49 3.50 2.04
N GLY A 134 0.73 4.31 1.01
CA GLY A 134 0.13 5.64 0.85
C GLY A 134 0.56 6.68 1.90
N CYS A 135 1.76 6.54 2.48
CA CYS A 135 2.31 7.50 3.43
C CYS A 135 3.19 8.54 2.69
N LYS A 136 2.57 9.55 2.06
CA LYS A 136 3.25 10.43 1.09
C LYS A 136 4.32 11.37 1.68
N ALA A 137 4.38 11.53 3.00
CA ALA A 137 5.39 12.35 3.68
C ALA A 137 6.55 11.53 4.26
N VAL A 138 6.67 10.25 3.87
CA VAL A 138 7.79 9.37 4.22
C VAL A 138 8.78 9.33 3.06
N HIS A 139 10.04 9.66 3.35
CA HIS A 139 11.10 9.84 2.36
C HIS A 139 12.28 8.90 2.53
N GLY A 140 12.37 8.18 3.66
CA GLY A 140 13.40 7.16 3.87
C GLY A 140 13.98 7.09 5.29
N PRO A 141 14.40 8.21 5.91
CA PRO A 141 15.06 8.18 7.22
C PRO A 141 14.26 7.44 8.30
N GLY A 142 12.94 7.59 8.33
CA GLY A 142 12.08 6.90 9.29
C GLY A 142 11.99 5.39 9.04
N ILE A 143 11.99 4.99 7.77
CA ILE A 143 12.05 3.56 7.38
C ILE A 143 13.37 2.96 7.83
N LEU A 144 14.48 3.68 7.65
CA LEU A 144 15.79 3.24 8.11
C LEU A 144 15.81 3.05 9.64
N SER A 145 15.28 4.01 10.39
CA SER A 145 15.15 3.89 11.85
C SER A 145 14.38 2.63 12.25
N LEU A 146 13.30 2.30 11.55
CA LEU A 146 12.51 1.09 11.81
C LEU A 146 13.24 -0.19 11.39
N ALA A 147 13.93 -0.18 10.24
CA ALA A 147 14.67 -1.33 9.73
C ALA A 147 15.83 -1.76 10.64
N GLN A 148 16.43 -0.81 11.36
CA GLN A 148 17.52 -1.04 12.31
C GLN A 148 17.10 -1.82 13.57
N THR A 149 15.80 -1.91 13.85
CA THR A 149 15.29 -2.45 15.12
C THR A 149 15.27 -3.98 15.17
N GLY A 150 15.38 -4.64 14.02
CA GLY A 150 15.19 -6.08 13.92
C GLY A 150 15.70 -6.67 12.61
N ASP A 151 15.32 -7.91 12.39
CA ASP A 151 15.68 -8.68 11.21
C ASP A 151 14.51 -8.69 10.21
N LEU A 152 14.49 -7.72 9.29
CA LEU A 152 13.43 -7.62 8.30
C LEU A 152 13.41 -8.85 7.38
N SER A 153 12.23 -9.47 7.30
CA SER A 153 11.90 -10.59 6.43
C SER A 153 10.89 -10.21 5.34
N MET A 154 10.12 -9.16 5.56
CA MET A 154 9.15 -8.60 4.63
C MET A 154 9.20 -7.07 4.69
N LEU A 155 9.28 -6.45 3.52
CA LEU A 155 9.30 -5.01 3.35
C LEU A 155 8.36 -4.62 2.20
N ALA A 156 7.27 -3.92 2.53
CA ALA A 156 6.34 -3.39 1.54
C ALA A 156 6.26 -1.86 1.68
N LEU A 157 6.71 -1.15 0.64
CA LEU A 157 6.85 0.28 0.59
C LEU A 157 6.11 0.81 -0.63
N GLU A 158 4.82 1.09 -0.42
CA GLU A 158 3.91 1.47 -1.49
C GLU A 158 3.43 2.90 -1.34
N GLY A 159 3.44 3.66 -2.44
CA GLY A 159 2.91 5.02 -2.41
C GLY A 159 3.63 6.01 -1.50
N LEU A 160 4.93 5.80 -1.31
CA LEU A 160 5.80 6.67 -0.52
C LEU A 160 6.60 7.61 -1.43
N MET A 161 7.21 8.65 -0.86
CA MET A 161 8.10 9.57 -1.58
C MET A 161 9.56 9.18 -1.37
N LEU A 162 9.88 7.90 -1.62
CA LEU A 162 11.24 7.38 -1.43
C LEU A 162 12.22 8.03 -2.38
N ARG A 163 13.34 8.50 -1.81
CA ARG A 163 14.50 8.90 -2.58
C ARG A 163 15.38 7.69 -2.90
N PRO A 164 16.00 7.58 -4.08
CA PRO A 164 16.83 6.43 -4.46
C PRO A 164 17.90 6.05 -3.42
N GLU A 165 18.51 7.03 -2.75
CA GLU A 165 19.55 6.82 -1.73
C GLU A 165 19.06 6.05 -0.51
N THR A 166 17.73 6.04 -0.29
CA THR A 166 17.09 5.25 0.76
C THR A 166 17.36 3.77 0.57
N PHE A 167 17.34 3.28 -0.67
CA PHE A 167 17.61 1.87 -0.95
C PHE A 167 19.04 1.47 -0.58
N HIS A 168 20.02 2.33 -0.86
CA HIS A 168 21.40 2.10 -0.46
C HIS A 168 21.56 2.04 1.07
N SER A 169 20.84 2.91 1.78
CA SER A 169 20.84 2.93 3.25
C SER A 169 20.20 1.68 3.88
N LEU A 170 19.31 1.00 3.15
CA LEU A 170 18.61 -0.20 3.60
C LEU A 170 19.38 -1.51 3.34
N LEU A 171 20.45 -1.50 2.53
CA LEU A 171 21.23 -2.70 2.19
C LEU A 171 21.66 -3.53 3.41
N PRO A 172 22.15 -2.94 4.52
CA PRO A 172 22.59 -3.73 5.68
C PRO A 172 21.47 -4.53 6.35
N TYR A 173 20.21 -4.11 6.19
CA TYR A 173 19.06 -4.62 6.93
C TYR A 173 18.17 -5.53 6.07
N THR A 174 18.49 -5.71 4.79
CA THR A 174 17.64 -6.42 3.83
C THR A 174 18.13 -7.83 3.47
N ARG A 175 19.25 -8.27 4.05
CA ARG A 175 19.80 -9.61 3.82
C ARG A 175 18.80 -10.75 4.03
N LYS A 176 17.95 -10.65 5.06
CA LYS A 176 16.93 -11.65 5.41
C LYS A 176 15.57 -11.41 4.72
N VAL A 177 15.43 -10.36 3.92
CA VAL A 177 14.18 -10.04 3.24
C VAL A 177 13.87 -11.11 2.21
N SER A 178 12.70 -11.71 2.37
CA SER A 178 12.15 -12.76 1.52
C SER A 178 10.99 -12.27 0.66
N SER A 179 10.39 -11.14 1.02
CA SER A 179 9.31 -10.49 0.29
C SER A 179 9.55 -8.99 0.22
N LEU A 180 9.68 -8.46 -1.00
CA LEU A 180 9.89 -7.05 -1.26
C LEU A 180 8.77 -6.50 -2.16
N THR A 181 8.14 -5.41 -1.74
CA THR A 181 7.14 -4.70 -2.53
C THR A 181 7.50 -3.22 -2.57
N VAL A 182 7.57 -2.65 -3.77
CA VAL A 182 7.98 -1.24 -3.97
C VAL A 182 7.13 -0.61 -5.06
N THR A 183 6.66 0.61 -4.82
CA THR A 183 6.04 1.44 -5.86
C THR A 183 7.06 2.33 -6.54
N TYR A 184 6.97 2.43 -7.86
CA TYR A 184 7.67 3.40 -8.69
C TYR A 184 7.23 4.83 -8.32
N PRO A 185 8.17 5.73 -7.94
CA PRO A 185 7.84 7.08 -7.51
C PRO A 185 7.27 7.91 -8.66
N LYS A 186 6.13 8.58 -8.42
CA LYS A 186 5.40 9.39 -9.41
C LYS A 186 6.22 10.55 -9.99
N HIS A 187 7.14 11.11 -9.20
CA HIS A 187 7.90 12.33 -9.52
C HIS A 187 9.41 12.08 -9.63
N ASN A 188 9.84 10.89 -10.05
CA ASN A 188 11.27 10.66 -10.18
C ASN A 188 11.82 11.24 -11.49
N GLU A 189 12.66 12.26 -11.36
CA GLU A 189 13.38 12.86 -12.48
C GLU A 189 14.44 11.90 -13.04
N ASP A 190 14.95 10.95 -12.23
CA ASP A 190 15.94 9.96 -12.65
C ASP A 190 15.46 8.51 -12.45
N VAL A 191 14.73 8.04 -13.47
CA VAL A 191 14.28 6.65 -13.61
C VAL A 191 15.44 5.65 -13.55
N SER A 192 16.61 6.02 -14.10
CA SER A 192 17.77 5.12 -14.17
C SER A 192 18.37 4.93 -12.79
N LEU A 193 18.51 6.01 -12.01
CA LEU A 193 18.99 5.99 -10.64
C LEU A 193 18.05 5.22 -9.70
N PHE A 194 16.74 5.36 -9.90
CA PHE A 194 15.76 4.57 -9.15
C PHE A 194 15.98 3.07 -9.34
N PHE A 195 15.99 2.61 -10.60
CA PHE A 195 16.12 1.19 -10.89
C PHE A 195 17.50 0.65 -10.54
N SER A 196 18.58 1.44 -10.70
CA SER A 196 19.92 1.01 -10.29
C SER A 196 19.99 0.77 -8.78
N SER A 197 19.45 1.70 -7.98
CA SER A 197 19.43 1.63 -6.52
C SER A 197 18.51 0.51 -6.01
N LEU A 198 17.32 0.37 -6.60
CA LEU A 198 16.41 -0.73 -6.29
C LEU A 198 17.02 -2.10 -6.64
N THR A 199 17.77 -2.18 -7.74
CA THR A 199 18.47 -3.42 -8.11
C THR A 199 19.52 -3.80 -7.07
N GLU A 200 20.28 -2.84 -6.54
CA GLU A 200 21.24 -3.09 -5.47
C GLU A 200 20.55 -3.65 -4.22
N LEU A 201 19.40 -3.08 -3.86
CA LEU A 201 18.58 -3.60 -2.77
C LEU A 201 18.15 -5.04 -3.01
N ILE A 202 17.57 -5.33 -4.18
CA ILE A 202 17.13 -6.69 -4.52
C ILE A 202 18.30 -7.68 -4.47
N CYS A 203 19.48 -7.28 -4.98
CA CYS A 203 20.67 -8.11 -4.96
C CYS A 203 21.21 -8.37 -3.55
N SER A 204 20.92 -7.49 -2.58
CA SER A 204 21.32 -7.69 -1.18
C SER A 204 20.43 -8.69 -0.43
N CYS A 205 19.21 -8.95 -0.92
CA CYS A 205 18.30 -9.94 -0.36
C CYS A 205 18.76 -11.37 -0.71
N GLU A 206 19.24 -12.14 0.28
CA GLU A 206 19.79 -13.49 0.01
C GLU A 206 18.72 -14.55 -0.23
N ASN A 207 17.51 -14.34 0.28
CA ASN A 207 16.42 -15.31 0.25
C ASN A 207 15.14 -14.74 -0.37
N LEU A 208 15.28 -13.85 -1.36
CA LEU A 208 14.13 -13.17 -1.96
C LEU A 208 13.25 -14.16 -2.75
N THR A 209 12.07 -14.46 -2.21
CA THR A 209 11.09 -15.37 -2.82
C THR A 209 9.96 -14.64 -3.54
N SER A 210 9.70 -13.38 -3.18
CA SER A 210 8.61 -12.58 -3.73
C SER A 210 9.08 -11.16 -4.01
N LEU A 211 8.87 -10.70 -5.24
CA LEU A 211 9.13 -9.32 -5.67
C LEU A 211 7.89 -8.75 -6.35
N THR A 212 7.39 -7.63 -5.83
CA THR A 212 6.25 -6.90 -6.40
C THR A 212 6.65 -5.46 -6.71
N LEU A 213 6.41 -5.03 -7.94
CA LEU A 213 6.67 -3.67 -8.42
C LEU A 213 5.36 -3.05 -8.92
N TYR A 214 5.00 -1.89 -8.38
CA TYR A 214 3.85 -1.11 -8.84
C TYR A 214 4.30 0.12 -9.62
N ALA A 215 3.66 0.45 -10.74
CA ALA A 215 3.91 1.70 -11.46
C ALA A 215 3.43 2.96 -10.71
N ARG A 216 2.33 2.84 -9.96
CA ARG A 216 1.63 3.97 -9.33
C ARG A 216 1.14 3.59 -7.94
N SER A 217 1.05 4.61 -7.08
CA SER A 217 0.46 4.48 -5.75
C SER A 217 -1.05 4.34 -5.87
N GLY A 218 -1.62 3.32 -5.26
CA GLY A 218 -3.06 3.30 -4.95
C GLY A 218 -3.98 2.90 -6.10
N SER A 219 -3.52 2.11 -7.07
CA SER A 219 -4.46 1.37 -7.91
C SER A 219 -5.16 0.36 -7.01
N ALA A 220 -6.49 0.51 -6.85
CA ALA A 220 -7.31 -0.48 -6.18
C ALA A 220 -7.00 -1.87 -6.77
N PRO A 221 -7.04 -2.97 -5.98
CA PRO A 221 -6.96 -4.30 -6.55
C PRO A 221 -8.00 -4.37 -7.67
N ALA A 222 -7.58 -4.79 -8.86
CA ALA A 222 -8.46 -4.95 -10.01
C ALA A 222 -9.51 -6.02 -9.65
N LEU A 223 -10.61 -5.59 -9.03
CA LEU A 223 -11.83 -6.35 -8.96
C LEU A 223 -12.37 -6.35 -10.38
N HIS A 224 -12.45 -7.54 -10.95
CA HIS A 224 -13.06 -7.76 -12.26
C HIS A 224 -14.42 -7.06 -12.33
N GLY A 225 -14.57 -6.18 -13.32
CA GLY A 225 -15.83 -5.76 -13.91
C GLY A 225 -16.79 -5.02 -12.97
N ASP A 226 -16.74 -3.69 -12.99
CA ASP A 226 -17.81 -2.95 -13.65
C ASP A 226 -17.40 -1.49 -13.88
N ASP A 227 -17.80 -1.00 -15.04
CA ASP A 227 -17.62 0.35 -15.51
C ASP A 227 -18.23 1.38 -14.54
N SER A 228 -17.43 2.35 -14.12
CA SER A 228 -17.90 3.73 -14.02
C SER A 228 -16.72 4.68 -13.91
N SER A 229 -16.63 5.54 -14.92
CA SER A 229 -15.74 6.68 -15.03
C SER A 229 -16.09 7.79 -14.03
N ASP A 230 -15.14 8.72 -13.94
CA ASP A 230 -15.27 10.11 -13.53
C ASP A 230 -15.10 10.44 -12.04
N SER A 231 -13.96 11.05 -11.73
CA SER A 231 -13.75 11.87 -10.54
C SER A 231 -12.64 12.91 -10.82
N GLU A 232 -13.00 13.95 -11.57
CA GLU A 232 -12.44 15.29 -11.34
C GLU A 232 -13.59 16.20 -10.87
N GLU A 233 -13.26 17.22 -10.07
CA GLU A 233 -14.13 18.24 -9.46
C GLU A 233 -14.84 17.91 -8.13
N GLU A 234 -14.08 18.01 -7.04
CA GLU A 234 -14.62 18.26 -5.70
C GLU A 234 -14.28 19.70 -5.26
N GLN A 235 -14.92 20.70 -5.87
CA GLN A 235 -15.04 22.05 -5.33
C GLN A 235 -16.34 22.73 -5.81
N ARG A 236 -17.40 22.68 -4.97
CA ARG A 236 -18.17 23.85 -4.50
C ARG A 236 -19.46 23.43 -3.83
N ILE A 237 -19.75 24.16 -2.76
CA ILE A 237 -20.77 23.97 -1.76
C ILE A 237 -22.06 24.72 -2.17
N LEU A 238 -23.22 24.15 -1.78
CA LEU A 238 -24.56 24.72 -1.54
C LEU A 238 -25.61 24.85 -2.68
N THR A 239 -26.81 24.37 -2.29
CA THR A 239 -28.20 24.71 -2.72
C THR A 239 -28.79 24.11 -3.99
N LEU A 240 -29.65 23.11 -3.81
CA LEU A 240 -30.75 22.72 -4.73
C LEU A 240 -32.04 23.42 -4.30
N PRO A 241 -32.88 23.84 -5.25
CA PRO A 241 -34.25 23.35 -5.23
C PRO A 241 -34.77 22.85 -6.60
N GLU A 242 -35.53 21.77 -6.50
CA GLU A 242 -36.70 21.30 -7.27
C GLU A 242 -36.87 21.64 -8.78
N ARG A 243 -36.81 20.56 -9.60
CA ARG A 243 -37.58 20.14 -10.81
C ARG A 243 -38.59 21.14 -11.45
N PRO A 244 -38.86 21.11 -12.79
CA PRO A 244 -39.30 19.89 -13.51
C PRO A 244 -38.94 19.74 -15.02
N MET A 245 -39.41 18.62 -15.57
CA MET A 245 -39.16 18.00 -16.88
C MET A 245 -39.83 18.66 -18.11
N HIS A 246 -39.11 18.55 -19.25
CA HIS A 246 -39.55 18.40 -20.67
C HIS A 246 -40.22 19.57 -21.44
N PRO A 247 -40.31 19.55 -22.80
CA PRO A 247 -39.78 18.59 -23.80
C PRO A 247 -39.02 19.23 -25.00
N ALA A 248 -38.57 18.34 -25.90
CA ALA A 248 -37.87 18.54 -27.16
C ALA A 248 -38.51 19.49 -28.19
N ARG A 249 -37.66 20.16 -28.99
CA ARG A 249 -37.94 20.46 -30.40
C ARG A 249 -36.68 20.73 -31.23
N SER A 250 -36.86 20.53 -32.53
CA SER A 250 -35.92 20.17 -33.59
C SER A 250 -35.09 21.30 -34.23
N VAL A 251 -33.89 20.91 -34.67
CA VAL A 251 -33.23 21.18 -35.99
C VAL A 251 -33.06 22.64 -36.46
N ALA A 252 -31.80 23.04 -36.64
CA ALA A 252 -31.29 23.63 -37.89
C ALA A 252 -29.73 23.60 -37.91
N LEU A 253 -29.15 23.00 -38.95
CA LEU A 253 -27.78 23.25 -39.39
C LEU A 253 -27.75 24.55 -40.21
N PRO A 254 -26.61 25.27 -40.24
CA PRO A 254 -25.98 25.41 -41.54
C PRO A 254 -24.45 25.29 -41.55
N ALA A 255 -24.00 24.99 -42.76
CA ALA A 255 -22.67 24.78 -43.27
C ALA A 255 -21.61 25.83 -42.89
N GLY A 256 -20.38 25.35 -42.74
CA GLY A 256 -19.17 26.15 -42.73
C GLY A 256 -17.94 25.24 -42.81
N ILE A 257 -17.52 24.91 -44.04
CA ILE A 257 -16.25 24.21 -44.29
C ILE A 257 -15.12 25.22 -44.03
N GLN A 258 -14.36 25.00 -42.97
CA GLN A 258 -13.00 25.52 -42.84
C GLN A 258 -12.04 24.35 -42.68
N THR A 259 -11.22 24.15 -43.70
CA THR A 259 -9.97 23.38 -43.66
C THR A 259 -9.05 23.99 -42.60
N ALA A 260 -9.12 23.46 -41.38
CA ALA A 260 -8.13 23.71 -40.34
C ALA A 260 -7.00 22.70 -40.50
N MET A 261 -5.77 23.22 -40.65
CA MET A 261 -4.54 22.46 -40.68
C MET A 261 -4.45 21.56 -39.43
N VAL A 262 -4.20 20.27 -39.65
CA VAL A 262 -3.88 19.31 -38.59
C VAL A 262 -2.59 19.78 -37.91
N PRO A 263 -2.60 20.11 -36.60
CA PRO A 263 -1.36 20.35 -35.90
C PRO A 263 -0.61 19.03 -35.81
N VAL A 264 0.66 19.06 -36.24
CA VAL A 264 1.64 17.99 -36.08
C VAL A 264 1.60 17.52 -34.62
N SER A 265 1.21 16.27 -34.42
CA SER A 265 1.18 15.62 -33.13
C SER A 265 2.56 15.75 -32.48
N THR A 266 2.63 16.50 -31.39
CA THR A 266 3.75 16.42 -30.46
C THR A 266 3.90 14.97 -30.02
N PRO A 267 5.13 14.42 -29.89
CA PRO A 267 5.31 13.05 -29.46
C PRO A 267 4.66 12.93 -28.07
N GLN A 268 3.59 12.14 -27.97
CA GLN A 268 3.03 11.73 -26.69
C GLN A 268 4.16 11.04 -25.94
N THR A 269 4.76 11.78 -25.00
CA THR A 269 5.69 11.21 -24.03
C THR A 269 4.96 10.06 -23.38
N ASP A 270 5.58 8.90 -23.46
CA ASP A 270 4.95 7.65 -23.12
C ASP A 270 4.68 7.62 -21.62
N LYS A 271 3.47 8.02 -21.20
CA LYS A 271 3.12 8.40 -19.81
C LYS A 271 3.18 7.24 -18.79
N ASN A 272 3.44 6.03 -19.26
CA ASN A 272 3.47 4.83 -18.42
C ASN A 272 4.92 4.42 -18.13
N PRO A 273 5.28 4.18 -16.87
CA PRO A 273 6.64 3.76 -16.53
C PRO A 273 6.93 2.42 -17.20
N ARG A 274 8.13 2.32 -17.77
CA ARG A 274 8.64 1.11 -18.40
C ARG A 274 9.58 0.42 -17.43
N LEU A 275 9.51 -0.91 -17.36
CA LEU A 275 10.49 -1.68 -16.61
C LEU A 275 11.87 -1.50 -17.24
N SER A 276 12.91 -1.32 -16.42
CA SER A 276 14.28 -1.24 -16.91
C SER A 276 14.81 -2.61 -17.36
N THR A 277 15.26 -2.71 -18.62
CA THR A 277 15.93 -3.93 -19.12
C THR A 277 17.25 -4.19 -18.40
N SER A 278 17.97 -3.15 -17.98
CA SER A 278 19.24 -3.32 -17.24
C SER A 278 18.99 -3.85 -15.83
N MET A 279 17.95 -3.36 -15.14
CA MET A 279 17.50 -3.95 -13.87
C MET A 279 17.17 -5.42 -14.04
N LEU A 280 16.36 -5.76 -15.04
CA LEU A 280 15.94 -7.14 -15.26
C LEU A 280 17.13 -8.08 -15.53
N ARG A 281 18.09 -7.64 -16.36
CA ARG A 281 19.33 -8.38 -16.59
C ARG A 281 20.11 -8.58 -15.30
N ARG A 282 20.28 -7.55 -14.48
CA ARG A 282 20.96 -7.68 -13.18
C ARG A 282 20.21 -8.62 -12.24
N LEU A 283 18.87 -8.57 -12.22
CA LEU A 283 18.04 -9.46 -11.42
C LEU A 283 18.28 -10.92 -11.77
N ILE A 284 18.24 -11.29 -13.06
CA ILE A 284 18.41 -12.70 -13.48
C ILE A 284 19.82 -13.26 -13.22
N PHE A 285 20.83 -12.39 -13.08
CA PHE A 285 22.20 -12.79 -12.71
C PHE A 285 22.48 -12.67 -11.19
N SER A 286 21.50 -12.20 -10.41
CA SER A 286 21.64 -12.06 -8.96
C SER A 286 21.36 -13.38 -8.23
N ARG A 287 21.68 -13.42 -6.93
CA ARG A 287 21.30 -14.55 -6.07
C ARG A 287 19.78 -14.72 -5.95
N ALA A 288 19.03 -13.62 -6.01
CA ALA A 288 17.57 -13.64 -5.95
C ALA A 288 16.97 -14.48 -7.10
N ALA A 289 17.60 -14.53 -8.28
CA ALA A 289 17.12 -15.36 -9.39
C ALA A 289 16.98 -16.85 -9.05
N LYS A 290 17.78 -17.36 -8.10
CA LYS A 290 17.75 -18.77 -7.67
C LYS A 290 16.68 -19.06 -6.62
N THR A 291 16.07 -18.03 -6.05
CA THR A 291 15.13 -18.16 -4.93
C THR A 291 13.77 -17.52 -5.22
N LEU A 292 13.68 -16.65 -6.24
CA LEU A 292 12.48 -15.92 -6.59
C LEU A 292 11.41 -16.87 -7.16
N GLN A 293 10.29 -16.96 -6.45
CA GLN A 293 9.14 -17.77 -6.82
C GLN A 293 7.99 -16.93 -7.38
N ARG A 294 7.91 -15.65 -6.99
CA ARG A 294 6.84 -14.74 -7.42
C ARG A 294 7.42 -13.43 -7.94
N LEU A 295 7.06 -13.06 -9.17
CA LEU A 295 7.43 -11.79 -9.78
C LEU A 295 6.18 -11.08 -10.29
N TRP A 296 5.76 -10.04 -9.59
CA TRP A 296 4.59 -9.25 -9.95
C TRP A 296 5.00 -7.84 -10.36
N ILE A 297 4.58 -7.44 -11.55
CA ILE A 297 4.90 -6.15 -12.16
C ILE A 297 3.58 -5.54 -12.65
N TYR A 298 3.00 -4.69 -11.81
CA TYR A 298 1.70 -4.07 -12.07
C TYR A 298 1.87 -2.71 -12.73
N GLU A 299 1.09 -2.50 -13.80
CA GLU A 299 0.97 -1.22 -14.50
C GLU A 299 2.27 -0.65 -15.09
N MET A 300 3.37 -1.43 -15.06
CA MET A 300 4.60 -1.09 -15.75
C MET A 300 4.66 -1.87 -17.05
N ALA A 301 4.99 -1.18 -18.14
CA ALA A 301 5.09 -1.83 -19.44
C ALA A 301 6.27 -2.81 -19.46
N VAL A 302 5.97 -4.07 -19.76
CA VAL A 302 6.97 -5.12 -20.03
C VAL A 302 6.95 -5.46 -21.51
N SER A 303 8.13 -5.41 -22.15
CA SER A 303 8.31 -5.76 -23.56
C SER A 303 8.44 -7.27 -23.76
N MET A 304 8.13 -7.76 -24.96
CA MET A 304 8.36 -9.17 -25.33
C MET A 304 9.83 -9.58 -25.18
N HIS A 305 10.77 -8.67 -25.49
CA HIS A 305 12.20 -8.93 -25.27
C HIS A 305 12.53 -9.16 -23.78
N GLN A 306 11.93 -8.40 -22.88
CA GLN A 306 12.10 -8.58 -21.43
C GLN A 306 11.48 -9.90 -20.94
N LEU A 307 10.31 -10.28 -21.44
CA LEU A 307 9.75 -11.59 -21.13
C LEU A 307 10.64 -12.72 -21.63
N GLN A 308 11.22 -12.59 -22.82
CA GLN A 308 12.17 -13.57 -23.34
C GLN A 308 13.41 -13.67 -22.45
N ILE A 309 13.93 -12.54 -21.95
CA ILE A 309 15.03 -12.53 -20.97
C ILE A 309 14.65 -13.33 -19.71
N ILE A 310 13.42 -13.17 -19.18
CA ILE A 310 12.95 -13.92 -18.01
C ILE A 310 12.85 -15.41 -18.33
N ALA A 311 12.16 -15.75 -19.41
CA ALA A 311 11.86 -17.13 -19.80
C ALA A 311 13.14 -17.96 -20.04
N LEU A 312 14.18 -17.35 -20.61
CA LEU A 312 15.45 -18.00 -20.92
C LEU A 312 16.48 -17.95 -19.77
N SER A 313 16.11 -17.42 -18.60
CA SER A 313 17.02 -17.31 -17.45
C SER A 313 16.79 -18.42 -16.42
N ILE A 314 17.77 -18.64 -15.53
CA ILE A 314 17.64 -19.58 -14.40
C ILE A 314 16.44 -19.28 -13.48
N MET A 315 15.98 -18.03 -13.48
CA MET A 315 14.81 -17.61 -12.71
C MET A 315 13.54 -18.35 -13.14
N SER A 316 13.42 -18.75 -14.42
CA SER A 316 12.24 -19.47 -14.90
C SER A 316 12.11 -20.88 -14.32
N GLU A 317 13.20 -21.48 -13.83
CA GLU A 317 13.18 -22.79 -13.15
C GLU A 317 12.52 -22.71 -11.77
N HIS A 318 12.46 -21.52 -11.17
CA HIS A 318 11.98 -21.30 -9.81
C HIS A 318 10.69 -20.48 -9.73
N LEU A 319 10.40 -19.67 -10.74
CA LEU A 319 9.18 -18.87 -10.81
C LEU A 319 7.94 -19.78 -10.90
N LYS A 320 7.05 -19.61 -9.92
CA LYS A 320 5.74 -20.27 -9.86
C LYS A 320 4.61 -19.34 -10.27
N ASP A 321 4.83 -18.04 -10.13
CA ASP A 321 3.82 -17.01 -10.38
C ASP A 321 4.48 -15.77 -11.01
N ILE A 322 3.92 -15.34 -12.14
CA ILE A 322 4.35 -14.16 -12.85
C ILE A 322 3.12 -13.34 -13.27
N VAL A 323 3.11 -12.07 -12.88
CA VAL A 323 2.08 -11.11 -13.29
C VAL A 323 2.79 -9.95 -13.95
N VAL A 324 2.45 -9.68 -15.20
CA VAL A 324 3.08 -8.64 -16.03
C VAL A 324 2.04 -7.99 -16.92
N HIS A 325 2.16 -6.68 -17.13
CA HIS A 325 1.34 -5.98 -18.11
C HIS A 325 2.12 -5.85 -19.42
N LEU A 326 1.73 -6.66 -20.42
CA LEU A 326 2.34 -6.65 -21.74
C LEU A 326 1.91 -5.41 -22.53
N ARG A 327 2.90 -4.73 -23.13
CA ARG A 327 2.63 -3.66 -24.08
C ARG A 327 2.98 -4.12 -25.49
N ILE A 328 1.95 -4.32 -26.31
CA ILE A 328 2.12 -4.59 -27.74
C ILE A 328 2.28 -3.24 -28.43
N TYR A 329 3.48 -2.96 -28.94
CA TYR A 329 3.65 -1.86 -29.90
C TYR A 329 3.07 -2.35 -31.22
N LEU A 330 1.88 -1.88 -31.58
CA LEU A 330 1.47 -1.92 -32.98
C LEU A 330 2.46 -1.03 -33.73
N MET A 331 3.41 -1.66 -34.42
CA MET A 331 4.22 -0.94 -35.40
C MET A 331 3.24 -0.46 -36.47
N THR A 332 2.81 0.79 -36.38
CA THR A 332 2.17 1.47 -37.50
C THR A 332 3.25 1.59 -38.57
N SER A 333 3.21 0.68 -39.55
CA SER A 333 4.02 0.77 -40.75
C SER A 333 3.67 2.09 -41.43
N SER A 334 4.60 3.04 -41.38
CA SER A 334 4.58 4.29 -42.13
C SER A 334 5.01 4.05 -43.57
#